data_AF-A0A3B9IRI1-F1
#
_entry.id   AF-A0A3B9IRI1-F1
#
_cell.length_a   1.000
_cell.length_b   1.000
_cell.length_c   1.000
_cell.angle_alpha   90.00
_cell.angle_beta   90.00
_cell.angle_gamma   90.00
#
_symmetry.space_group_name_H-M   'P 1'
#
loop_
_entity.id
_entity.type
_entity.pdbx_description
1 polymer ?
#
loop_
_entity_poly.entity_id
_entity_poly.type
_entity_poly.pdbx_seq_one_letter_code
_entity_poly.pdbx_strand_id
1 'polypeptide(L)'
;MHQLATDPGIIAAIRAQNTANAGLTEADILAQDKAWRAEVGTASTPTISAVAANPASAILHKAKEGSEGLITEAFVMDNRGLNVGMSDTTSDYWQGDEPKWQETFLQGPGARHVSDVDFDDSSQTYIIQLSEPVIDPDSGKPIGALTLGLDAEALGNL
;
A
#
# COMPACT_ATOMS: atom_id res chain seq x y z
N MET A 1 5.79 -10.36 -5.28
CA MET A 1 6.09 -9.46 -4.15
C MET A 1 7.46 -8.81 -4.29
N HIS A 2 8.58 -9.56 -4.15
CA HIS A 2 9.94 -8.99 -4.19
C HIS A 2 10.21 -8.06 -5.39
N GLN A 3 9.78 -8.44 -6.60
CA GLN A 3 9.94 -7.61 -7.80
C GLN A 3 9.31 -6.20 -7.65
N LEU A 4 8.15 -6.08 -7.00
CA LEU A 4 7.48 -4.81 -6.76
C LEU A 4 8.17 -4.00 -5.66
N ALA A 5 8.59 -4.65 -4.57
CA ALA A 5 9.29 -3.98 -3.48
C ALA A 5 10.67 -3.44 -3.91
N THR A 6 11.26 -3.98 -4.98
CA THR A 6 12.51 -3.49 -5.58
C THR A 6 12.30 -2.67 -6.85
N ASP A 7 11.05 -2.38 -7.24
CA ASP A 7 10.78 -1.65 -8.48
C ASP A 7 11.27 -0.20 -8.37
N PRO A 8 12.10 0.30 -9.33
CA PRO A 8 12.65 1.65 -9.26
C PRO A 8 11.60 2.76 -9.24
N GLY A 9 10.45 2.56 -9.92
CA GLY A 9 9.35 3.51 -9.95
C GLY A 9 8.63 3.60 -8.60
N ILE A 10 8.42 2.46 -7.94
CA ILE A 10 7.87 2.39 -6.57
C ILE A 10 8.81 3.09 -5.58
N ILE A 11 10.10 2.74 -5.62
CA ILE A 11 11.13 3.34 -4.74
C ILE A 11 11.20 4.87 -4.96
N ALA A 12 11.19 5.32 -6.21
CA ALA A 12 11.24 6.74 -6.53
C ALA A 12 10.01 7.49 -6.00
N ALA A 13 8.81 6.92 -6.13
CA ALA A 13 7.57 7.50 -5.62
C ALA A 13 7.59 7.62 -4.08
N ILE A 14 8.02 6.57 -3.38
CA ILE A 14 8.14 6.58 -1.91
C ILE A 14 9.15 7.63 -1.47
N ARG A 15 10.32 7.72 -2.11
CA ARG A 15 11.33 8.75 -1.80
C ARG A 15 10.81 10.17 -1.99
N ALA A 16 10.09 10.41 -3.09
CA ALA A 16 9.49 11.71 -3.38
C ALA A 16 8.44 12.08 -2.32
N GLN A 17 7.54 11.15 -1.97
CA GLN A 17 6.54 11.38 -0.93
C GLN A 17 7.17 11.57 0.45
N ASN A 18 8.14 10.74 0.85
CA ASN A 18 8.89 10.92 2.11
C ASN A 18 9.53 12.31 2.22
N THR A 19 10.04 12.85 1.10
CA THR A 19 10.62 14.19 1.04
C THR A 19 9.54 15.26 1.21
N ALA A 20 8.41 15.13 0.50
CA ALA A 20 7.29 16.06 0.60
C ALA A 20 6.63 16.04 2.00
N ASN A 21 6.60 14.88 2.63
CA ASN A 21 5.94 14.64 3.91
C ASN A 21 6.86 14.82 5.12
N ALA A 22 8.11 15.24 4.92
CA ALA A 22 9.09 15.38 6.01
C ALA A 22 8.59 16.27 7.16
N GLY A 23 7.81 17.31 6.83
CA GLY A 23 7.26 18.26 7.80
C GLY A 23 5.85 17.95 8.31
N LEU A 24 5.20 16.85 7.88
CA LEU A 24 3.84 16.55 8.33
C LEU A 24 3.80 16.26 9.83
N THR A 25 2.83 16.88 10.49
CA THR A 25 2.42 16.55 11.85
C THR A 25 1.40 15.42 11.83
N GLU A 26 1.18 14.80 12.99
CA GLU A 26 0.10 13.81 13.16
C GLU A 26 -1.27 14.42 12.85
N ALA A 27 -1.50 15.69 13.20
CA ALA A 27 -2.74 16.38 12.87
C ALA A 27 -2.94 16.51 11.35
N ASP A 28 -1.86 16.74 10.58
CA ASP A 28 -1.93 16.80 9.12
C ASP A 28 -2.20 15.43 8.50
N ILE A 29 -1.62 14.37 9.06
CA ILE A 29 -1.88 12.97 8.65
C ILE A 29 -3.37 12.65 8.86
N LEU A 30 -3.89 12.89 10.07
CA LEU A 30 -5.29 12.64 10.41
C LEU A 30 -6.26 13.49 9.55
N ALA A 31 -5.86 14.71 9.18
CA ALA A 31 -6.66 15.56 8.31
C ALA A 31 -6.71 15.02 6.87
N GLN A 32 -5.59 14.59 6.31
CA GLN A 32 -5.54 13.95 4.98
C GLN A 32 -6.33 12.65 4.96
N ASP A 33 -6.16 11.85 6.00
CA ASP A 33 -6.87 10.58 6.18
C ASP A 33 -8.40 10.76 6.29
N LYS A 34 -8.83 11.79 7.03
CA LYS A 34 -10.25 12.17 7.07
C LYS A 34 -10.78 12.63 5.71
N ALA A 35 -10.00 13.38 4.94
CA ALA A 35 -10.41 13.82 3.60
C ALA A 35 -10.61 12.61 2.67
N TRP A 36 -9.66 11.68 2.66
CA TRP A 36 -9.75 10.44 1.90
C TRP A 36 -11.00 9.63 2.23
N ARG A 37 -11.22 9.34 3.52
CA ARG A 37 -12.40 8.57 3.96
C ARG A 37 -13.71 9.23 3.57
N ALA A 38 -13.76 10.57 3.52
CA ALA A 38 -14.94 11.31 3.08
C ALA A 38 -15.19 11.21 1.57
N GLU A 39 -14.17 10.85 0.78
CA GLU A 39 -14.25 10.69 -0.67
C GLU A 39 -14.65 9.26 -1.08
N VAL A 40 -14.37 8.26 -0.25
CA VAL A 40 -14.69 6.84 -0.53
C VAL A 40 -16.19 6.68 -0.84
N GLY A 41 -16.50 6.04 -1.97
CA GLY A 41 -17.87 5.81 -2.43
C GLY A 41 -18.60 7.05 -2.98
N THR A 42 -17.92 8.20 -3.08
CA THR A 42 -18.49 9.44 -3.65
C THR A 42 -18.07 9.65 -5.10
N ALA A 43 -18.75 10.57 -5.80
CA ALA A 43 -18.45 10.89 -7.20
C ALA A 43 -17.23 11.82 -7.37
N SER A 44 -16.79 12.51 -6.33
CA SER A 44 -15.69 13.49 -6.38
C SER A 44 -14.62 13.11 -5.38
N THR A 45 -13.49 12.63 -5.88
CA THR A 45 -12.45 12.00 -5.06
C THR A 45 -11.06 12.61 -5.33
N PRO A 46 -10.87 13.92 -5.12
CA PRO A 46 -9.62 14.58 -5.51
C PRO A 46 -8.36 14.01 -4.84
N THR A 47 -8.40 13.59 -3.57
CA THR A 47 -7.24 12.97 -2.91
C THR A 47 -6.97 11.56 -3.43
N ILE A 48 -8.02 10.73 -3.55
CA ILE A 48 -7.93 9.36 -4.09
C ILE A 48 -7.46 9.39 -5.53
N SER A 49 -8.05 10.26 -6.37
CA SER A 49 -7.73 10.39 -7.78
C SER A 49 -6.28 10.83 -8.01
N ALA A 50 -5.74 11.67 -7.14
CA ALA A 50 -4.33 12.09 -7.23
C ALA A 50 -3.37 10.90 -6.99
N VAL A 51 -3.67 10.03 -6.02
CA VAL A 51 -2.89 8.81 -5.77
C VAL A 51 -3.10 7.78 -6.88
N ALA A 52 -4.36 7.52 -7.26
CA ALA A 52 -4.70 6.54 -8.29
C ALA A 52 -4.08 6.86 -9.66
N ALA A 53 -3.96 8.15 -10.01
CA ALA A 53 -3.42 8.58 -11.30
C ALA A 53 -1.89 8.59 -11.38
N ASN A 54 -1.16 8.29 -10.30
CA ASN A 54 0.28 8.40 -10.28
C ASN A 54 1.01 7.17 -10.85
N PRO A 55 2.30 7.28 -11.22
CA PRO A 55 3.05 6.18 -11.82
C PRO A 55 3.19 4.94 -10.92
N ALA A 56 3.24 5.09 -9.60
CA ALA A 56 3.31 3.95 -8.68
C ALA A 56 2.02 3.13 -8.70
N SER A 57 0.87 3.80 -8.69
CA SER A 57 -0.45 3.15 -8.84
C SER A 57 -0.56 2.41 -10.18
N ALA A 58 -0.06 2.97 -11.28
CA ALA A 58 -0.04 2.28 -12.57
C ALA A 58 0.80 0.97 -12.56
N ILE A 59 1.92 0.94 -11.82
CA ILE A 59 2.73 -0.27 -11.65
C ILE A 59 1.96 -1.33 -10.85
N LEU A 60 1.29 -0.92 -9.78
CA LEU A 60 0.51 -1.82 -8.91
C LEU A 60 -0.72 -2.36 -9.62
N HIS A 61 -1.42 -1.54 -10.40
CA HIS A 61 -2.50 -1.98 -11.30
C HIS A 61 -2.03 -3.05 -12.27
N LYS A 62 -0.89 -2.83 -12.96
CA LYS A 62 -0.33 -3.82 -13.89
C LYS A 62 0.03 -5.12 -13.20
N ALA A 63 0.53 -5.05 -11.96
CA ALA A 63 0.84 -6.24 -11.18
C ALA A 63 -0.41 -7.04 -10.82
N LYS A 64 -1.49 -6.36 -10.43
CA LYS A 64 -2.80 -6.96 -10.19
C LYS A 64 -3.36 -7.60 -11.47
N GLU A 65 -3.42 -6.88 -12.58
CA GLU A 65 -3.93 -7.40 -13.86
C GLU A 65 -3.13 -8.61 -14.38
N GLY A 66 -1.81 -8.60 -14.20
CA GLY A 66 -0.94 -9.69 -14.61
C GLY A 66 -0.91 -10.89 -13.67
N SER A 67 -1.68 -10.87 -12.57
CA SER A 67 -1.66 -11.94 -11.55
C SER A 67 -2.65 -13.08 -11.80
N GLU A 68 -3.41 -13.01 -12.89
CA GLU A 68 -4.47 -13.99 -13.21
C GLU A 68 -5.51 -14.16 -12.07
N GLY A 69 -5.76 -13.09 -11.31
CA GLY A 69 -6.73 -13.05 -10.21
C GLY A 69 -6.15 -13.36 -8.83
N LEU A 70 -4.87 -13.72 -8.73
CA LEU A 70 -4.24 -14.00 -7.43
C LEU A 70 -4.13 -12.75 -6.54
N ILE A 71 -3.78 -11.60 -7.12
CA ILE A 71 -3.69 -10.32 -6.41
C ILE A 71 -5.05 -9.63 -6.51
N THR A 72 -5.72 -9.45 -5.38
CA THR A 72 -7.00 -8.73 -5.29
C THR A 72 -6.80 -7.24 -5.08
N GLU A 73 -5.71 -6.85 -4.42
CA GLU A 73 -5.30 -5.46 -4.21
C GLU A 73 -3.78 -5.37 -3.99
N ALA A 74 -3.20 -4.20 -4.26
CA ALA A 74 -1.81 -3.90 -4.02
C ALA A 74 -1.65 -2.42 -3.70
N PHE A 75 -0.94 -2.09 -2.62
CA PHE A 75 -0.67 -0.70 -2.25
C PHE A 75 0.68 -0.56 -1.57
N VAL A 76 1.26 0.64 -1.69
CA VAL A 76 2.55 1.00 -1.09
C VAL A 76 2.39 2.24 -0.23
N MET A 77 3.03 2.21 0.94
CA MET A 77 2.95 3.26 1.96
C MET A 77 4.31 3.93 2.15
N ASP A 78 4.31 5.19 2.55
CA ASP A 78 5.50 5.98 2.87
C ASP A 78 6.02 5.72 4.31
N ASN A 79 7.03 6.47 4.74
CA ASN A 79 7.63 6.37 6.07
C ASN A 79 6.76 6.93 7.21
N ARG A 80 5.56 7.44 6.90
CA ARG A 80 4.52 7.82 7.84
C ARG A 80 3.32 6.88 7.78
N GLY A 81 3.31 5.93 6.85
CA GLY A 81 2.18 5.04 6.60
C GLY A 81 1.12 5.61 5.66
N LEU A 82 1.38 6.72 4.97
CA LEU A 82 0.45 7.28 3.98
C LEU A 82 0.58 6.56 2.64
N ASN A 83 -0.54 6.25 1.99
CA ASN A 83 -0.50 5.60 0.68
C ASN A 83 0.24 6.45 -0.37
N VAL A 84 1.24 5.86 -1.00
CA VAL A 84 2.02 6.43 -2.10
C VAL A 84 1.42 6.01 -3.43
N GLY A 85 0.86 4.81 -3.51
CA GLY A 85 0.22 4.28 -4.71
C GLY A 85 -0.61 3.05 -4.37
N MET A 86 -1.61 2.75 -5.20
CA MET A 86 -2.55 1.67 -4.99
C MET A 86 -3.11 1.14 -6.31
N SER A 87 -3.50 -0.13 -6.35
CA SER A 87 -4.29 -0.73 -7.44
C SER A 87 -5.79 -0.56 -7.24
N ASP A 88 -6.23 -0.35 -6.00
CA ASP A 88 -7.63 -0.24 -5.63
C ASP A 88 -7.74 0.78 -4.50
N THR A 89 -8.89 1.43 -4.39
CA THR A 89 -9.09 2.44 -3.33
C THR A 89 -9.10 1.74 -1.98
N THR A 90 -8.15 2.07 -1.12
CA THR A 90 -8.14 1.65 0.28
C THR A 90 -9.23 2.38 1.08
N SER A 91 -9.69 1.77 2.17
CA SER A 91 -10.72 2.35 3.05
C SER A 91 -10.34 3.72 3.62
N ASP A 92 -9.05 3.92 3.83
CA ASP A 92 -8.44 5.08 4.45
C ASP A 92 -7.05 5.33 3.85
N TYR A 93 -6.48 6.51 4.11
CA TYR A 93 -5.22 6.94 3.49
C TYR A 93 -4.01 6.59 4.35
N TRP A 94 -4.20 6.68 5.67
CA TRP A 94 -3.18 6.37 6.64
C TRP A 94 -3.29 4.93 7.08
N GLN A 95 -2.20 4.20 6.99
CA GLN A 95 -2.06 2.79 7.33
C GLN A 95 -0.95 2.59 8.39
N GLY A 96 -0.39 3.70 8.90
CA GLY A 96 0.77 3.66 9.80
C GLY A 96 0.42 3.21 11.22
N ASP A 97 -0.86 3.23 11.56
CA ASP A 97 -1.42 2.63 12.77
C ASP A 97 -1.69 1.12 12.63
N GLU A 98 -1.53 0.55 11.43
CA GLU A 98 -1.84 -0.85 11.16
C GLU A 98 -0.63 -1.81 11.26
N PRO A 99 -0.86 -3.09 11.64
CA PRO A 99 0.20 -4.10 11.73
C PRO A 99 1.00 -4.28 10.45
N LYS A 100 0.35 -4.23 9.28
CA LYS A 100 0.99 -4.36 7.96
C LYS A 100 2.12 -3.37 7.74
N TRP A 101 2.03 -2.18 8.33
CA TRP A 101 3.09 -1.18 8.29
C TRP A 101 4.02 -1.27 9.52
N GLN A 102 3.47 -1.39 10.73
CA GLN A 102 4.25 -1.42 11.97
C GLN A 102 5.17 -2.64 12.10
N GLU A 103 4.71 -3.80 11.65
CA GLU A 103 5.46 -5.06 11.73
C GLU A 103 6.41 -5.26 10.53
N THR A 104 6.40 -4.35 9.55
CA THR A 104 7.28 -4.40 8.39
C THR A 104 8.27 -3.24 8.38
N PHE A 105 7.80 -2.01 8.12
CA PHE A 105 8.65 -0.83 7.99
C PHE A 105 9.49 -0.58 9.25
N LEU A 106 8.88 -0.65 10.44
CA LEU A 106 9.60 -0.39 11.70
C LEU A 106 10.54 -1.55 12.10
N GLN A 107 10.31 -2.77 11.60
CA GLN A 107 11.12 -3.94 11.93
C GLN A 107 12.34 -4.11 11.00
N GLY A 108 12.38 -3.37 9.88
CA GLY A 108 13.54 -3.28 9.00
C GLY A 108 13.69 -4.43 8.00
N PRO A 109 14.85 -4.53 7.32
CA PRO A 109 15.03 -5.47 6.22
C PRO A 109 14.77 -6.93 6.60
N GLY A 110 14.00 -7.63 5.77
CA GLY A 110 13.63 -9.03 5.98
C GLY A 110 12.38 -9.26 6.82
N ALA A 111 11.81 -8.20 7.42
CA ALA A 111 10.52 -8.27 8.07
C ALA A 111 9.39 -8.60 7.08
N ARG A 112 8.40 -9.34 7.56
CA ARG A 112 7.19 -9.68 6.81
C ARG A 112 6.01 -9.72 7.77
N HIS A 113 4.85 -9.31 7.28
CA HIS A 113 3.58 -9.45 7.96
C HIS A 113 2.63 -10.27 7.09
N VAL A 114 1.84 -11.13 7.74
CA VAL A 114 0.75 -11.89 7.13
C VAL A 114 -0.47 -11.62 7.98
N SER A 115 -1.53 -11.06 7.39
CA SER A 115 -2.77 -10.82 8.12
C SER A 115 -3.50 -12.13 8.43
N ASP A 116 -4.47 -12.06 9.33
CA ASP A 116 -5.53 -13.07 9.37
C ASP A 116 -6.31 -13.07 8.05
N VAL A 117 -7.03 -14.16 7.78
CA VAL A 117 -7.97 -14.23 6.66
C VAL A 117 -9.14 -13.30 6.97
N ASP A 118 -9.41 -12.34 6.08
CA ASP A 118 -10.55 -11.44 6.17
C ASP A 118 -11.52 -11.64 5.01
N PHE A 119 -12.80 -11.38 5.24
CA PHE A 119 -13.80 -11.39 4.16
C PHE A 119 -13.91 -9.98 3.58
N ASP A 120 -13.50 -9.81 2.33
CA ASP A 120 -13.62 -8.54 1.65
C ASP A 120 -14.99 -8.42 0.97
N ASP A 121 -15.85 -7.58 1.57
CA ASP A 121 -17.19 -7.29 1.06
C ASP A 121 -17.17 -6.72 -0.38
N SER A 122 -16.09 -6.04 -0.79
CA SER A 122 -16.02 -5.40 -2.10
C SER A 122 -15.82 -6.40 -3.24
N SER A 123 -15.04 -7.46 -3.00
CA SER A 123 -14.76 -8.54 -3.96
C SER A 123 -15.56 -9.82 -3.69
N GLN A 124 -16.23 -9.92 -2.53
CA GLN A 124 -16.93 -11.11 -2.04
C GLN A 124 -16.00 -12.33 -1.94
N THR A 125 -14.73 -12.11 -1.60
CA THR A 125 -13.71 -13.16 -1.45
C THR A 125 -13.04 -13.10 -0.08
N TYR A 126 -12.40 -14.21 0.30
CA TYR A 126 -11.50 -14.23 1.44
C TYR A 126 -10.13 -13.75 1.00
N ILE A 127 -9.57 -12.77 1.70
CA ILE A 127 -8.28 -12.17 1.39
C ILE A 127 -7.31 -12.41 2.54
N ILE A 128 -6.05 -12.67 2.20
CA ILE A 128 -4.91 -12.56 3.11
C ILE A 128 -4.01 -11.44 2.60
N GLN A 129 -3.62 -10.52 3.47
CA GLN A 129 -2.63 -9.51 3.14
C GLN A 129 -1.23 -9.99 3.49
N LEU A 130 -0.32 -9.88 2.54
CA LEU A 130 1.12 -10.03 2.74
C LEU A 130 1.78 -8.67 2.64
N SER A 131 2.61 -8.32 3.63
CA SER A 131 3.34 -7.06 3.62
C SER A 131 4.83 -7.25 3.84
N GLU A 132 5.64 -6.43 3.18
CA GLU A 132 7.10 -6.40 3.32
C GLU A 132 7.63 -4.96 3.22
N PRO A 133 8.75 -4.63 3.87
CA PRO A 133 9.32 -3.29 3.79
C PRO A 133 9.91 -3.04 2.40
N VAL A 134 9.72 -1.82 1.89
CA VAL A 134 10.44 -1.35 0.71
C VAL A 134 11.79 -0.82 1.15
N ILE A 135 12.86 -1.46 0.69
CA ILE A 135 14.24 -1.11 1.08
C ILE A 135 14.85 -0.23 0.02
N ASP A 136 15.35 0.91 0.47
CA ASP A 136 16.15 1.80 -0.35
C ASP A 136 17.49 1.14 -0.70
N PRO A 137 17.80 0.90 -1.99
CA PRO A 137 18.99 0.16 -2.38
C PRO A 137 20.30 0.93 -2.13
N ASP A 138 20.24 2.26 -2.00
CA ASP A 138 21.42 3.10 -1.79
C ASP A 138 21.81 3.15 -0.30
N SER A 139 20.81 3.19 0.59
CA SER A 139 21.03 3.28 2.04
C SER A 139 20.89 1.97 2.81
N GLY A 140 20.25 0.96 2.21
CA GLY A 140 19.89 -0.29 2.87
C GLY A 140 18.82 -0.14 3.95
N LYS A 141 18.14 1.01 4.03
CA LYS A 141 17.13 1.32 5.05
C LYS A 141 15.71 1.15 4.50
N PRO A 142 14.74 0.77 5.34
CA PRO A 142 13.34 0.81 4.94
C PRO A 142 12.92 2.26 4.67
N ILE A 143 12.17 2.48 3.60
CA ILE A 143 11.60 3.79 3.23
C ILE A 143 10.07 3.78 3.19
N GLY A 144 9.46 2.61 3.30
CA GLY A 144 8.02 2.40 3.28
C GLY A 144 7.71 0.92 3.40
N ALA A 145 6.46 0.55 3.09
CA ALA A 145 6.02 -0.84 3.05
C ALA A 145 5.14 -1.11 1.82
N LEU A 146 5.22 -2.31 1.28
CA LEU A 146 4.35 -2.84 0.23
C LEU A 146 3.39 -3.84 0.86
N THR A 147 2.11 -3.76 0.52
CA THR A 147 1.09 -4.76 0.85
C THR A 147 0.47 -5.30 -0.43
N LEU A 148 0.26 -6.61 -0.47
CA LEU A 148 -0.55 -7.31 -1.47
C LEU A 148 -1.69 -8.04 -0.75
N GLY A 149 -2.93 -7.75 -1.13
CA GLY A 149 -4.06 -8.61 -0.83
C GLY A 149 -4.08 -9.77 -1.83
N LEU A 150 -4.18 -10.99 -1.31
CA LEU A 150 -4.20 -12.21 -2.09
C LEU A 150 -5.52 -12.96 -1.86
N ASP A 151 -6.09 -13.49 -2.94
CA ASP A 151 -7.22 -14.40 -2.85
C ASP A 151 -6.82 -15.68 -2.09
N ALA A 152 -7.45 -15.91 -0.94
CA ALA A 152 -7.16 -17.05 -0.06
C ALA A 152 -7.60 -18.40 -0.67
N GLU A 153 -8.66 -18.41 -1.50
CA GLU A 153 -9.10 -19.61 -2.20
C GLU A 153 -8.13 -19.99 -3.32
N ALA A 154 -7.58 -19.00 -4.04
CA ALA A 154 -6.55 -19.23 -5.04
C ALA A 154 -5.28 -19.85 -4.42
N LEU A 155 -4.91 -19.44 -3.19
CA LEU A 155 -3.77 -20.01 -2.46
C LEU A 155 -4.02 -21.44 -1.98
N GLY A 156 -5.26 -21.79 -1.61
CA GLY A 156 -5.61 -23.16 -1.17
C GLY A 156 -5.60 -24.20 -2.30
N ASN A 157 -5.57 -23.77 -3.55
CA ASN A 157 -5.59 -24.62 -4.74
C ASN A 157 -4.22 -24.78 -5.44
N LEU A 158 -3.15 -24.20 -4.87
CA LEU A 158 -1.75 -24.37 -5.30
C LEU A 158 -1.10 -25.60 -4.65
#